data_AF-A0A1G3MYP1-F1
#
_entry.id   AF-A0A1G3MYP1-F1
#
_cell.length_a   1.000
_cell.length_b   1.000
_cell.length_c   1.000
_cell.angle_alpha   90.00
_cell.angle_beta   90.00
_cell.angle_gamma   90.00
#
_symmetry.space_group_name_H-M   'P 1'
#
loop_
_entity.id
_entity.type
_entity.pdbx_description
1 polymer ?
#
loop_
_entity_poly.entity_id
_entity_poly.type
_entity_poly.pdbx_seq_one_letter_code
_entity_poly.pdbx_strand_id
1 'polypeptide(L)'
;MKKLALVIVVLAILTTMACVGTPPANPPVGQARVNPAAPSATSPATTAPTATPTNAAASTTASTTTSTTTSTSQAAPDAVLAEIEALHTRAKTAVLDNRLTEAIKLYISAMVRAQRNYRALFETLNQEIATIGARLTLEPSEAWMGTNGEQITGNTREANNGQGLMPAVYLYENYGSSKATVGDAVIRFEFTENEGTLLPSVSTDRFGLANTTISNIARTGQNATVRAFPVFTNEGFSYAFREVFRDFVYLAPQTVVLVTGMERSSSGQRENPQSIDILAQAIKDLGLDVIPHNGQLSADQFNTAFSGNPSALAQLNTQSTPGYFALLLIEVNQPIQLVMGGTTYNIFNTTGRLTVRIVRSDGSVVHSLTKDNVRGQGGNVEAAISDCVIRMRLEMTQLITANREAIQRAFME
;
A
#
# COMPACT_ATOMS: atom_id res chain seq x y z
N MET A 1 -5.81 -15.41 55.46
CA MET A 1 -6.82 -15.02 56.48
C MET A 1 -7.73 -13.94 55.89
N LYS A 2 -8.64 -13.34 56.68
CA LYS A 2 -9.65 -12.29 56.34
C LYS A 2 -9.09 -11.21 55.36
N LYS A 3 -9.78 -10.77 54.29
CA LYS A 3 -11.11 -10.08 54.10
C LYS A 3 -11.12 -8.56 54.44
N LEU A 4 -11.90 -7.81 53.63
CA LEU A 4 -12.15 -6.33 53.55
C LEU A 4 -11.13 -5.58 52.66
N ALA A 5 -11.50 -4.74 51.66
CA ALA A 5 -12.57 -3.73 51.45
C ALA A 5 -12.10 -2.31 51.84
N LEU A 6 -11.84 -1.41 50.88
CA LEU A 6 -12.79 -0.50 50.20
C LEU A 6 -13.06 0.79 50.99
N VAL A 7 -12.49 1.92 50.55
CA VAL A 7 -13.02 3.28 50.78
C VAL A 7 -12.76 4.12 49.52
N ILE A 8 -13.76 4.91 49.11
CA ILE A 8 -13.63 6.01 48.15
C ILE A 8 -13.79 7.32 48.93
N VAL A 9 -12.93 8.31 48.69
CA VAL A 9 -13.19 9.71 49.08
C VAL A 9 -12.85 10.62 47.91
N VAL A 10 -13.82 11.44 47.51
CA VAL A 10 -13.64 12.58 46.61
C VAL A 10 -13.52 13.84 47.48
N LEU A 11 -12.58 14.72 47.17
CA LEU A 11 -12.66 16.12 47.58
C LEU A 11 -11.96 17.03 46.55
N ALA A 12 -12.55 18.19 46.27
CA ALA A 12 -12.06 19.15 45.29
C ALA A 12 -12.17 20.58 45.82
N ILE A 13 -11.15 21.39 45.54
CA ILE A 13 -11.08 22.85 45.73
C ILE A 13 -10.20 23.33 44.56
N LEU A 14 -10.63 24.15 43.57
CA LEU A 14 -10.85 25.62 43.61
C LEU A 14 -9.64 26.39 44.19
N THR A 15 -9.14 27.52 43.66
CA THR A 15 -9.48 28.37 42.49
C THR A 15 -8.14 29.02 42.01
N THR A 16 -7.95 30.11 41.23
CA THR A 16 -8.78 31.25 40.78
C THR A 16 -8.10 31.94 39.57
N MET A 17 -8.90 32.52 38.64
CA MET A 17 -8.55 33.64 37.74
C MET A 17 -7.40 33.48 36.69
N ALA A 18 -7.19 34.40 35.75
CA ALA A 18 -8.07 35.08 34.77
C ALA A 18 -7.28 36.17 34.00
N CYS A 19 -7.20 36.06 32.67
CA CYS A 19 -6.90 37.13 31.69
C CYS A 19 -7.40 36.59 30.34
N VAL A 20 -8.38 37.16 29.63
CA VAL A 20 -8.50 38.53 29.10
C VAL A 20 -7.33 38.86 28.15
N GLY A 21 -7.54 38.57 26.86
CA GLY A 21 -6.69 38.98 25.75
C GLY A 21 -7.54 39.23 24.51
N THR A 22 -7.59 40.47 24.05
CA THR A 22 -8.40 40.89 22.88
C THR A 22 -7.68 40.58 21.56
N PRO A 23 -8.35 40.06 20.53
CA PRO A 23 -7.75 39.89 19.21
C PRO A 23 -7.56 41.25 18.50
N PRO A 24 -6.42 41.48 17.81
CA PRO A 24 -6.21 42.67 16.98
C PRO A 24 -7.01 42.60 15.66
N ALA A 25 -7.19 43.76 15.02
CA ALA A 25 -8.13 43.96 13.91
C ALA A 25 -7.63 43.50 12.53
N ASN A 26 -8.59 43.19 11.64
CA ASN A 26 -8.36 43.03 10.20
C ASN A 26 -7.98 44.37 9.53
N PRO A 27 -6.98 44.40 8.62
CA PRO A 27 -6.85 45.44 7.62
C PRO A 27 -7.83 45.22 6.44
N PRO A 28 -8.25 46.27 5.71
CA PRO A 28 -9.21 46.18 4.61
C PRO A 28 -8.57 45.97 3.22
N VAL A 29 -9.40 45.58 2.24
CA VAL A 29 -9.40 45.92 0.78
C VAL A 29 -8.02 46.25 0.14
N GLY A 30 -7.48 45.54 -0.84
CA GLY A 30 -8.06 44.60 -1.82
C GLY A 30 -8.19 45.25 -3.22
N GLN A 31 -7.47 44.75 -4.23
CA GLN A 31 -7.66 45.15 -5.64
C GLN A 31 -7.00 44.19 -6.66
N ALA A 32 -7.52 44.20 -7.89
CA ALA A 32 -6.92 43.77 -9.16
C ALA A 32 -6.17 42.41 -9.23
N ARG A 33 -6.87 41.36 -9.67
CA ARG A 33 -6.28 40.34 -10.57
C ARG A 33 -6.73 40.61 -12.01
N VAL A 34 -5.81 41.06 -12.85
CA VAL A 34 -5.90 40.97 -14.31
C VAL A 34 -4.68 40.17 -14.75
N ASN A 35 -4.88 39.05 -15.43
CA ASN A 35 -3.78 38.34 -16.10
C ASN A 35 -4.32 37.60 -17.34
N PRO A 36 -3.94 37.99 -18.56
CA PRO A 36 -4.45 37.41 -19.81
C PRO A 36 -3.56 36.27 -20.34
N ALA A 37 -4.04 35.63 -21.41
CA ALA A 37 -3.31 34.80 -22.37
C ALA A 37 -2.65 33.50 -21.85
N ALA A 38 -3.17 32.37 -22.34
CA ALA A 38 -2.43 31.12 -22.39
C ALA A 38 -1.55 31.06 -23.66
N PRO A 39 -0.34 30.49 -23.60
CA PRO A 39 0.41 30.08 -24.79
C PRO A 39 0.10 28.62 -25.15
N SER A 40 -0.33 28.38 -26.39
CA SER A 40 -0.51 27.02 -26.92
C SER A 40 0.83 26.31 -27.13
N ALA A 41 1.01 25.11 -26.57
CA ALA A 41 2.19 24.28 -26.80
C ALA A 41 1.91 23.25 -27.92
N THR A 42 2.53 23.43 -29.07
CA THR A 42 2.36 22.57 -30.26
C THR A 42 3.14 21.26 -30.13
N SER A 43 2.50 20.12 -30.37
CA SER A 43 3.19 18.82 -30.48
C SER A 43 3.88 18.67 -31.84
N PRO A 44 5.18 18.38 -31.92
CA PRO A 44 5.81 17.86 -33.13
C PRO A 44 5.60 16.34 -33.20
N ALA A 45 5.13 15.83 -34.34
CA ALA A 45 5.06 14.39 -34.58
C ALA A 45 6.45 13.83 -34.96
N THR A 46 6.88 12.76 -34.30
CA THR A 46 8.10 12.02 -34.70
C THR A 46 7.72 10.92 -35.69
N THR A 47 8.21 11.03 -36.93
CA THR A 47 8.02 10.03 -37.98
C THR A 47 8.94 8.82 -37.79
N ALA A 48 8.42 7.63 -38.10
CA ALA A 48 9.21 6.40 -38.13
C ALA A 48 10.02 6.28 -39.45
N PRO A 49 11.31 5.91 -39.41
CA PRO A 49 12.08 5.61 -40.61
C PRO A 49 11.92 4.13 -41.02
N THR A 50 11.22 3.89 -42.13
CA THR A 50 11.25 2.60 -42.82
C THR A 50 12.61 2.40 -43.49
N ALA A 51 13.30 1.30 -43.21
CA ALA A 51 14.60 0.98 -43.80
C ALA A 51 14.57 -0.38 -44.52
N THR A 52 14.66 -0.35 -45.85
CA THR A 52 14.74 -1.54 -46.72
C THR A 52 16.16 -1.72 -47.25
N PRO A 53 16.71 -2.94 -47.19
CA PRO A 53 17.62 -3.46 -48.21
C PRO A 53 16.96 -4.67 -48.91
N THR A 54 16.69 -4.62 -50.21
CA THR A 54 17.64 -4.65 -51.34
C THR A 54 18.22 -6.05 -51.55
N ASN A 55 17.78 -6.69 -52.63
CA ASN A 55 18.16 -8.03 -53.05
C ASN A 55 19.45 -7.98 -53.90
N ALA A 56 20.45 -8.82 -53.60
CA ALA A 56 21.68 -8.93 -54.37
C ALA A 56 22.23 -10.35 -54.33
N ALA A 57 22.16 -11.07 -55.46
CA ALA A 57 22.77 -12.38 -55.63
C ALA A 57 24.09 -12.25 -56.40
N ALA A 58 25.17 -12.77 -55.83
CA ALA A 58 26.45 -12.98 -56.51
C ALA A 58 27.11 -14.26 -55.96
N SER A 59 27.64 -15.07 -56.86
CA SER A 59 28.22 -16.39 -56.57
C SER A 59 29.68 -16.31 -56.13
N THR A 60 30.08 -17.14 -55.15
CA THR A 60 31.50 -17.47 -54.93
C THR A 60 31.71 -18.97 -54.75
N THR A 61 32.61 -19.48 -55.61
CA THR A 61 33.33 -20.76 -55.66
C THR A 61 33.34 -21.66 -54.41
N ALA A 62 33.17 -22.97 -54.62
CA ALA A 62 33.35 -24.00 -53.61
C ALA A 62 34.83 -24.24 -53.26
N SER A 63 35.10 -24.56 -51.99
CA SER A 63 36.35 -25.17 -51.52
C SER A 63 36.04 -26.28 -50.52
N THR A 64 36.52 -27.49 -50.79
CA THR A 64 36.31 -28.67 -49.94
C THR A 64 37.25 -28.63 -48.74
N THR A 65 36.69 -28.58 -47.53
CA THR A 65 37.46 -28.77 -46.28
C THR A 65 36.87 -29.93 -45.48
N THR A 66 37.74 -30.85 -45.07
CA THR A 66 37.41 -32.14 -44.46
C THR A 66 36.62 -31.98 -43.16
N SER A 67 35.57 -32.81 -43.00
CA SER A 67 34.85 -32.98 -41.74
C SER A 67 35.71 -33.74 -40.71
N THR A 68 36.49 -33.02 -39.92
CA THR A 68 37.20 -33.59 -38.76
C THR A 68 36.22 -33.80 -37.61
N THR A 69 35.90 -35.05 -37.30
CA THR A 69 34.99 -35.42 -36.20
C THR A 69 35.54 -34.93 -34.86
N THR A 70 34.87 -33.95 -34.24
CA THR A 70 35.24 -33.45 -32.91
C THR A 70 34.92 -34.53 -31.86
N SER A 71 35.92 -35.34 -31.51
CA SER A 71 35.80 -36.28 -30.40
C SER A 71 35.58 -35.52 -29.10
N THR A 72 34.48 -35.83 -28.42
CA THR A 72 34.27 -35.44 -27.01
C THR A 72 35.30 -36.16 -26.16
N SER A 73 36.46 -35.51 -25.97
CA SER A 73 37.52 -36.00 -25.11
C SER A 73 36.97 -36.18 -23.70
N GLN A 74 36.76 -37.43 -23.30
CA GLN A 74 36.37 -37.80 -21.95
C GLN A 74 37.58 -37.56 -21.05
N ALA A 75 37.69 -36.33 -20.53
CA ALA A 75 38.81 -35.90 -19.70
C ALA A 75 39.05 -36.91 -18.58
N ALA A 76 40.32 -37.33 -18.42
CA ALA A 76 40.71 -38.24 -17.36
C ALA A 76 40.28 -37.68 -15.99
N PRO A 77 39.81 -38.52 -15.05
CA PRO A 77 39.27 -38.04 -13.77
C PRO A 77 40.25 -37.11 -13.04
N ASP A 78 41.54 -37.44 -13.06
CA ASP A 78 42.60 -36.67 -12.42
C ASP A 78 42.69 -35.21 -12.94
N ALA A 79 42.39 -34.98 -14.23
CA ALA A 79 42.36 -33.65 -14.82
C ALA A 79 41.15 -32.82 -14.36
N VAL A 80 40.00 -33.47 -14.15
CA VAL A 80 38.79 -32.82 -13.61
C VAL A 80 38.99 -32.47 -12.13
N LEU A 81 39.62 -33.36 -11.35
CA LEU A 81 39.98 -33.09 -9.96
C LEU A 81 40.93 -31.88 -9.86
N ALA A 82 41.99 -31.84 -10.68
CA ALA A 82 42.91 -30.72 -10.72
C ALA A 82 42.24 -29.39 -11.12
N GLU A 83 41.22 -29.40 -12.01
CA GLU A 83 40.44 -28.20 -12.33
C GLU A 83 39.63 -27.70 -11.12
N ILE A 84 39.00 -28.62 -10.37
CA ILE A 84 38.24 -28.28 -9.15
C ILE A 84 39.17 -27.70 -8.08
N GLU A 85 40.33 -28.31 -7.84
CA GLU A 85 41.33 -27.84 -6.88
C GLU A 85 41.92 -26.48 -7.30
N ALA A 86 42.13 -26.24 -8.60
CA ALA A 86 42.55 -24.96 -9.13
C ALA A 86 41.46 -23.86 -9.02
N LEU A 87 40.18 -24.21 -9.12
CA LEU A 87 39.06 -23.30 -8.82
C LEU A 87 38.98 -23.00 -7.32
N HIS A 88 39.09 -24.03 -6.47
CA HIS A 88 39.07 -23.92 -5.01
C HIS A 88 40.20 -23.02 -4.48
N THR A 89 41.41 -23.22 -4.98
CA THR A 89 42.59 -22.42 -4.63
C THR A 89 42.39 -20.95 -5.02
N ARG A 90 41.91 -20.68 -6.24
CA ARG A 90 41.58 -19.31 -6.68
C ARG A 90 40.46 -18.68 -5.85
N ALA A 91 39.44 -19.44 -5.46
CA ALA A 91 38.37 -18.97 -4.60
C ALA A 91 38.91 -18.54 -3.23
N LYS A 92 39.83 -19.31 -2.63
CA LYS A 92 40.51 -18.96 -1.38
C LYS A 92 41.37 -17.70 -1.50
N THR A 93 42.15 -17.55 -2.58
CA THR A 93 42.87 -16.29 -2.85
C THR A 93 41.91 -15.11 -3.00
N ALA A 94 40.81 -15.27 -3.73
CA ALA A 94 39.82 -14.21 -3.90
C ALA A 94 39.13 -13.80 -2.57
N VAL A 95 38.92 -14.71 -1.61
CA VAL A 95 38.47 -14.33 -0.24
C VAL A 95 39.54 -13.48 0.47
N LEU A 96 40.81 -13.88 0.41
CA LEU A 96 41.92 -13.14 1.06
C LEU A 96 42.13 -11.74 0.45
N ASP A 97 41.88 -11.60 -0.86
CA ASP A 97 41.92 -10.32 -1.58
C ASP A 97 40.68 -9.43 -1.35
N ASN A 98 39.71 -9.87 -0.52
CA ASN A 98 38.38 -9.25 -0.34
C ASN A 98 37.51 -9.20 -1.61
N ARG A 99 37.80 -10.03 -2.62
CA ARG A 99 37.06 -10.18 -3.88
C ARG A 99 35.91 -11.18 -3.73
N LEU A 100 35.04 -10.96 -2.73
CA LEU A 100 34.06 -11.95 -2.27
C LEU A 100 33.11 -12.45 -3.37
N THR A 101 32.58 -11.55 -4.19
CA THR A 101 31.67 -11.89 -5.30
C THR A 101 32.34 -12.79 -6.35
N GLU A 102 33.66 -12.66 -6.55
CA GLU A 102 34.45 -13.55 -7.41
C GLU A 102 34.69 -14.90 -6.73
N ALA A 103 35.07 -14.89 -5.44
CA ALA A 103 35.27 -16.10 -4.66
C ALA A 103 34.03 -17.01 -4.66
N ILE A 104 32.84 -16.45 -4.39
CA ILE A 104 31.58 -17.20 -4.39
C ILE A 104 31.29 -17.78 -5.79
N LYS A 105 31.51 -17.02 -6.87
CA LYS A 105 31.36 -17.51 -8.25
C LYS A 105 32.33 -18.66 -8.57
N LEU A 106 33.55 -18.64 -8.03
CA LEU A 106 34.53 -19.72 -8.16
C LEU A 106 34.17 -20.96 -7.32
N TYR A 107 33.63 -20.79 -6.10
CA TYR A 107 33.10 -21.91 -5.30
C TYR A 107 31.95 -22.62 -6.02
N ILE A 108 31.01 -21.88 -6.62
CA ILE A 108 29.91 -22.45 -7.41
C ILE A 108 30.46 -23.30 -8.56
N SER A 109 31.41 -22.77 -9.34
CA SER A 109 32.08 -23.49 -10.43
C SER A 109 32.80 -24.77 -9.97
N ALA A 110 33.42 -24.75 -8.80
CA ALA A 110 34.07 -25.93 -8.20
C ALA A 110 33.03 -26.96 -7.74
N MET A 111 31.97 -26.53 -7.05
CA MET A 111 30.87 -27.38 -6.57
C MET A 111 30.15 -28.10 -7.73
N VAL A 112 29.82 -27.38 -8.80
CA VAL A 112 29.15 -27.93 -9.99
C VAL A 112 29.95 -29.07 -10.62
N ARG A 113 31.27 -28.90 -10.75
CA ARG A 113 32.18 -29.94 -11.25
C ARG A 113 32.33 -31.11 -10.26
N ALA A 114 32.41 -30.82 -8.97
CA ALA A 114 32.55 -31.83 -7.92
C ALA A 114 31.28 -32.71 -7.73
N GLN A 115 30.08 -32.15 -7.96
CA GLN A 115 28.79 -32.72 -7.57
C GLN A 115 28.57 -34.18 -8.02
N ARG A 116 29.06 -34.56 -9.21
CA ARG A 116 28.82 -35.91 -9.79
C ARG A 116 29.76 -36.98 -9.26
N ASN A 117 31.06 -36.66 -9.16
CA ASN A 117 32.12 -37.66 -9.00
C ASN A 117 32.94 -37.49 -7.70
N TYR A 118 32.91 -36.32 -7.07
CA TYR A 118 33.81 -35.94 -5.97
C TYR A 118 33.02 -35.50 -4.74
N ARG A 119 32.09 -36.35 -4.27
CA ARG A 119 31.14 -35.97 -3.22
C ARG A 119 31.80 -35.40 -1.96
N ALA A 120 32.87 -36.01 -1.45
CA ALA A 120 33.56 -35.50 -0.26
C ALA A 120 34.08 -34.06 -0.45
N LEU A 121 34.60 -33.74 -1.64
CA LEU A 121 35.06 -32.40 -1.99
C LEU A 121 33.87 -31.43 -2.18
N PHE A 122 32.75 -31.89 -2.73
CA PHE A 122 31.51 -31.12 -2.80
C PHE A 122 31.01 -30.72 -1.40
N GLU A 123 30.96 -31.65 -0.44
CA GLU A 123 30.50 -31.34 0.93
C GLU A 123 31.46 -30.32 1.61
N THR A 124 32.78 -30.42 1.39
CA THR A 124 33.77 -29.43 1.88
C THR A 124 33.55 -28.05 1.26
N LEU A 125 33.38 -27.96 -0.06
CA LEU A 125 33.09 -26.70 -0.75
C LEU A 125 31.76 -26.09 -0.29
N ASN A 126 30.76 -26.95 -0.02
CA ASN A 126 29.45 -26.55 0.51
C ASN A 126 29.56 -26.01 1.96
N GLN A 127 30.45 -26.55 2.78
CA GLN A 127 30.74 -26.02 4.13
C GLN A 127 31.49 -24.68 4.09
N GLU A 128 32.44 -24.51 3.16
CA GLU A 128 33.18 -23.25 2.99
C GLU A 128 32.28 -22.12 2.45
N ILE A 129 31.43 -22.39 1.45
CA ILE A 129 30.44 -21.39 0.98
C ILE A 129 29.38 -21.08 2.04
N ALA A 130 28.95 -22.05 2.86
CA ALA A 130 28.06 -21.80 4.00
C ALA A 130 28.74 -20.94 5.09
N THR A 131 30.04 -21.14 5.32
CA THR A 131 30.83 -20.31 6.25
C THR A 131 30.97 -18.87 5.75
N ILE A 132 31.08 -18.65 4.44
CA ILE A 132 30.97 -17.31 3.83
C ILE A 132 29.56 -16.75 4.01
N GLY A 133 28.53 -17.55 3.76
CA GLY A 133 27.12 -17.17 3.96
C GLY A 133 26.82 -16.67 5.37
N ALA A 134 27.36 -17.33 6.39
CA ALA A 134 27.22 -16.94 7.79
C ALA A 134 27.87 -15.58 8.14
N ARG A 135 28.72 -15.01 7.26
CA ARG A 135 29.25 -13.64 7.39
C ARG A 135 28.44 -12.59 6.63
N LEU A 136 27.56 -12.99 5.70
CA LEU A 136 26.77 -12.05 4.92
C LEU A 136 25.59 -11.51 5.76
N THR A 137 25.36 -10.20 5.71
CA THR A 137 24.17 -9.56 6.29
C THR A 137 23.45 -8.71 5.25
N LEU A 138 22.11 -8.85 5.18
CA LEU A 138 21.25 -7.89 4.47
C LEU A 138 20.64 -6.92 5.48
N GLU A 139 20.84 -5.63 5.23
CA GLU A 139 20.32 -4.53 6.05
C GLU A 139 19.42 -3.64 5.19
N PRO A 140 18.26 -3.20 5.70
CA PRO A 140 17.35 -2.35 4.93
C PRO A 140 17.97 -0.96 4.71
N SER A 141 17.56 -0.26 3.65
CA SER A 141 18.04 1.10 3.39
C SER A 141 17.51 2.13 4.39
N GLU A 142 18.14 3.30 4.47
CA GLU A 142 17.76 4.37 5.41
C GLU A 142 16.29 4.79 5.33
N ALA A 143 15.67 4.72 4.14
CA ALA A 143 14.25 5.02 3.94
C ALA A 143 13.30 4.04 4.67
N TRP A 144 13.79 2.85 5.03
CA TRP A 144 13.08 1.84 5.80
C TRP A 144 13.39 1.87 7.30
N MET A 145 14.16 2.84 7.78
CA MET A 145 14.55 2.95 9.19
C MET A 145 13.75 4.03 9.91
N GLY A 146 13.13 3.67 11.02
CA GLY A 146 12.44 4.58 11.92
C GLY A 146 13.41 5.41 12.76
N THR A 147 12.89 6.46 13.41
CA THR A 147 13.66 7.34 14.31
C THR A 147 14.21 6.63 15.56
N ASN A 148 13.71 5.43 15.86
CA ASN A 148 14.20 4.53 16.91
C ASN A 148 15.27 3.53 16.42
N GLY A 149 15.60 3.50 15.13
CA GLY A 149 16.52 2.52 14.54
C GLY A 149 15.91 1.14 14.28
N GLU A 150 14.59 0.98 14.37
CA GLU A 150 13.88 -0.23 13.93
C GLU A 150 13.40 -0.09 12.48
N GLN A 151 13.13 -1.21 11.82
CA GLN A 151 12.61 -1.19 10.45
C GLN A 151 11.10 -0.87 10.45
N ILE A 152 10.69 0.15 9.69
CA ILE A 152 9.28 0.54 9.55
C ILE A 152 8.54 -0.32 8.51
N THR A 153 7.21 -0.22 8.47
CA THR A 153 6.35 -0.93 7.50
C THR A 153 5.88 0.00 6.39
N GLY A 154 5.79 -0.50 5.16
CA GLY A 154 5.17 0.23 4.05
C GLY A 154 3.64 0.13 4.06
N ASN A 155 2.99 0.92 3.19
CA ASN A 155 1.56 0.82 2.90
C ASN A 155 1.33 0.10 1.55
N THR A 156 0.44 -0.88 1.52
CA THR A 156 0.11 -1.69 0.33
C THR A 156 -0.48 -0.88 -0.83
N ARG A 157 -1.32 0.14 -0.57
CA ARG A 157 -1.90 1.01 -1.61
C ARG A 157 -0.86 1.95 -2.21
N GLU A 158 -0.01 2.55 -1.37
CA GLU A 158 1.09 3.39 -1.85
C GLU A 158 2.03 2.57 -2.74
N ALA A 159 2.48 1.42 -2.24
CA ALA A 159 3.40 0.53 -2.96
C ALA A 159 2.82 0.01 -4.29
N ASN A 160 1.53 -0.32 -4.33
CA ASN A 160 0.84 -0.70 -5.56
C ASN A 160 0.84 0.43 -6.60
N ASN A 161 0.76 1.70 -6.16
CA ASN A 161 0.74 2.87 -7.02
C ASN A 161 2.14 3.38 -7.40
N GLY A 162 3.21 2.64 -7.08
CA GLY A 162 4.59 3.07 -7.28
C GLY A 162 5.03 4.21 -6.35
N GLN A 163 4.35 4.36 -5.21
CA GLN A 163 4.57 5.41 -4.20
C GLN A 163 4.98 4.80 -2.85
N GLY A 164 5.33 5.64 -1.87
CA GLY A 164 5.74 5.19 -0.54
C GLY A 164 7.07 4.42 -0.56
N LEU A 165 7.21 3.43 0.32
CA LEU A 165 8.46 2.69 0.50
C LEU A 165 8.63 1.56 -0.53
N MET A 166 9.74 1.56 -1.25
CA MET A 166 10.12 0.51 -2.20
C MET A 166 11.24 -0.39 -1.61
N PRO A 167 11.23 -1.72 -1.80
CA PRO A 167 12.16 -2.60 -1.09
C PRO A 167 13.61 -2.36 -1.52
N ALA A 168 14.49 -2.10 -0.55
CA ALA A 168 15.88 -1.74 -0.78
C ALA A 168 16.79 -2.22 0.34
N VAL A 169 17.90 -2.87 -0.01
CA VAL A 169 18.87 -3.46 0.93
C VAL A 169 20.30 -3.08 0.59
N TYR A 170 21.13 -2.99 1.63
CA TYR A 170 22.58 -3.12 1.54
C TYR A 170 22.99 -4.57 1.83
N LEU A 171 23.89 -5.12 1.02
CA LEU A 171 24.59 -6.37 1.30
C LEU A 171 25.99 -6.08 1.86
N TYR A 172 26.23 -6.56 3.07
CA TYR A 172 27.52 -6.49 3.73
C TYR A 172 28.10 -7.88 3.98
N GLU A 173 29.43 -7.94 4.08
CA GLU A 173 30.15 -9.00 4.78
C GLU A 173 30.65 -8.48 6.14
N ASN A 174 30.37 -9.23 7.19
CA ASN A 174 30.64 -8.87 8.58
C ASN A 174 31.95 -9.51 9.09
N TYR A 175 32.88 -8.66 9.53
CA TYR A 175 34.18 -9.04 10.10
C TYR A 175 34.20 -8.86 11.64
N GLY A 176 33.03 -8.81 12.28
CA GLY A 176 32.85 -8.68 13.73
C GLY A 176 32.92 -7.23 14.22
N SER A 177 34.01 -6.53 13.92
CA SER A 177 34.21 -5.11 14.27
C SER A 177 34.00 -4.13 13.10
N SER A 178 33.84 -4.64 11.88
CA SER A 178 33.64 -3.84 10.66
C SER A 178 32.77 -4.58 9.65
N LYS A 179 32.24 -3.84 8.67
CA LYS A 179 31.46 -4.35 7.55
C LYS A 179 32.13 -3.95 6.23
N ALA A 180 32.17 -4.86 5.27
CA ALA A 180 32.59 -4.58 3.89
C ALA A 180 31.38 -4.63 2.95
N THR A 181 31.27 -3.68 2.03
CA THR A 181 30.19 -3.61 1.02
C THR A 181 30.39 -4.65 -0.08
N VAL A 182 29.38 -5.47 -0.38
CA VAL A 182 29.47 -6.53 -1.41
C VAL A 182 28.79 -6.08 -2.70
N GLY A 183 29.59 -5.55 -3.64
CA GLY A 183 29.14 -5.16 -4.99
C GLY A 183 29.01 -6.32 -5.98
N ASP A 184 28.30 -6.09 -7.09
CA ASP A 184 28.07 -7.03 -8.20
C ASP A 184 27.43 -8.38 -7.81
N ALA A 185 26.74 -8.40 -6.66
CA ALA A 185 25.95 -9.53 -6.17
C ALA A 185 24.48 -9.33 -6.54
N VAL A 186 23.78 -10.34 -7.07
CA VAL A 186 22.37 -10.19 -7.45
C VAL A 186 21.50 -10.40 -6.22
N ILE A 187 20.76 -9.38 -5.79
CA ILE A 187 19.69 -9.55 -4.82
C ILE A 187 18.43 -9.98 -5.58
N ARG A 188 17.87 -11.12 -5.16
CA ARG A 188 16.55 -11.57 -5.60
C ARG A 188 15.50 -11.03 -4.64
N PHE A 189 14.43 -10.49 -5.21
CA PHE A 189 13.24 -10.04 -4.50
C PHE A 189 12.06 -10.94 -4.91
N GLU A 190 11.32 -11.49 -3.95
CA GLU A 190 10.09 -12.25 -4.21
C GLU A 190 9.02 -11.99 -3.15
N PHE A 191 7.74 -11.98 -3.56
CA PHE A 191 6.63 -11.95 -2.61
C PHE A 191 6.59 -13.29 -1.85
N THR A 192 6.47 -13.20 -0.53
CA THR A 192 6.32 -14.34 0.40
C THR A 192 4.95 -14.37 1.07
N GLU A 193 4.26 -13.22 1.07
CA GLU A 193 2.87 -13.03 1.46
C GLU A 193 2.23 -12.08 0.44
N ASN A 194 0.97 -12.34 0.07
CA ASN A 194 0.31 -11.77 -1.10
C ASN A 194 0.97 -12.18 -2.43
N GLU A 195 0.42 -11.69 -3.54
CA GLU A 195 0.98 -11.84 -4.89
C GLU A 195 1.20 -10.45 -5.50
N GLY A 196 2.02 -10.35 -6.55
CA GLY A 196 2.30 -9.07 -7.19
C GLY A 196 3.40 -9.12 -8.23
N THR A 197 3.69 -7.96 -8.81
CA THR A 197 4.71 -7.76 -9.85
C THR A 197 5.74 -6.77 -9.33
N LEU A 198 7.02 -7.15 -9.39
CA LEU A 198 8.17 -6.32 -9.06
C LEU A 198 9.36 -6.69 -9.96
N LEU A 199 10.45 -5.93 -9.94
CA LEU A 199 11.71 -6.31 -10.61
C LEU A 199 12.44 -7.38 -9.77
N PRO A 200 12.48 -8.67 -10.19
CA PRO A 200 12.76 -9.77 -9.27
C PRO A 200 14.24 -10.00 -8.97
N SER A 201 15.16 -9.37 -9.72
CA SER A 201 16.61 -9.52 -9.58
C SER A 201 17.29 -8.19 -9.86
N VAL A 202 18.11 -7.70 -8.94
CA VAL A 202 18.87 -6.44 -9.07
C VAL A 202 20.28 -6.63 -8.51
N SER A 203 21.30 -6.26 -9.29
CA SER A 203 22.70 -6.29 -8.81
C SER A 203 22.96 -5.19 -7.79
N THR A 204 23.74 -5.49 -6.76
CA THR A 204 24.25 -4.49 -5.83
C THR A 204 25.26 -3.56 -6.51
N ASP A 205 25.16 -2.27 -6.20
CA ASP A 205 26.12 -1.27 -6.65
C ASP A 205 27.45 -1.33 -5.88
N ARG A 206 28.36 -0.39 -6.15
CA ARG A 206 29.67 -0.29 -5.46
C ARG A 206 29.60 -0.06 -3.95
N PHE A 207 28.44 0.31 -3.41
CA PHE A 207 28.16 0.50 -1.98
C PHE A 207 27.36 -0.69 -1.40
N GLY A 208 27.14 -1.75 -2.17
CA GLY A 208 26.35 -2.91 -1.75
C GLY A 208 24.84 -2.69 -1.84
N LEU A 209 24.35 -1.57 -2.39
CA LEU A 209 22.93 -1.23 -2.45
C LEU A 209 22.25 -1.91 -3.64
N ALA A 210 21.13 -2.59 -3.39
CA ALA A 210 20.18 -3.01 -4.42
C ALA A 210 18.75 -2.64 -4.00
N ASN A 211 17.98 -2.07 -4.92
CA ASN A 211 16.57 -1.71 -4.72
C ASN A 211 15.71 -2.22 -5.88
N THR A 212 14.50 -2.67 -5.57
CA THR A 212 13.47 -3.03 -6.56
C THR A 212 12.32 -2.02 -6.54
N THR A 213 11.48 -2.06 -7.56
CA THR A 213 10.23 -1.29 -7.63
C THR A 213 9.06 -2.27 -7.72
N ILE A 214 8.06 -2.10 -6.87
CA ILE A 214 6.78 -2.80 -6.97
C ILE A 214 5.94 -2.10 -8.04
N SER A 215 5.41 -2.88 -8.98
CA SER A 215 4.55 -2.40 -10.08
C SER A 215 3.08 -2.74 -9.88
N ASN A 216 2.77 -3.74 -9.04
CA ASN A 216 1.40 -4.13 -8.66
C ASN A 216 1.43 -5.04 -7.41
N ILE A 217 0.44 -4.93 -6.53
CA ILE A 217 0.12 -5.90 -5.46
C ILE A 217 -1.29 -6.44 -5.74
N ALA A 218 -1.44 -7.76 -5.80
CA ALA A 218 -2.65 -8.42 -6.29
C ALA A 218 -3.89 -8.18 -5.40
N ARG A 219 -3.69 -7.98 -4.09
CA ARG A 219 -4.76 -7.67 -3.13
C ARG A 219 -4.33 -6.55 -2.19
N THR A 220 -4.66 -5.34 -2.57
CA THR A 220 -4.28 -4.11 -1.86
C THR A 220 -4.92 -3.99 -0.46
N GLY A 221 -6.09 -4.60 -0.23
CA GLY A 221 -6.70 -4.74 1.10
C GLY A 221 -6.18 -5.90 1.96
N GLN A 222 -5.08 -6.56 1.57
CA GLN A 222 -4.41 -7.62 2.36
C GLN A 222 -2.93 -7.26 2.54
N ASN A 223 -2.33 -7.62 3.69
CA ASN A 223 -0.90 -7.43 3.92
C ASN A 223 -0.08 -8.07 2.80
N ALA A 224 1.12 -7.57 2.56
CA ALA A 224 2.08 -8.17 1.63
C ALA A 224 3.49 -8.13 2.21
N THR A 225 4.28 -9.17 1.95
CA THR A 225 5.66 -9.24 2.44
C THR A 225 6.58 -9.59 1.27
N VAL A 226 7.53 -8.70 0.96
CA VAL A 226 8.57 -8.92 -0.06
C VAL A 226 9.86 -9.33 0.63
N ARG A 227 10.43 -10.47 0.26
CA ARG A 227 11.71 -10.97 0.76
C ARG A 227 12.85 -10.66 -0.21
N ALA A 228 13.90 -10.05 0.28
CA ALA A 228 15.19 -9.88 -0.39
C ALA A 228 16.19 -10.95 0.10
N PHE A 229 16.97 -11.58 -0.78
CA PHE A 229 18.11 -12.46 -0.44
C PHE A 229 19.15 -12.49 -1.58
N PRO A 230 20.45 -12.69 -1.30
CA PRO A 230 21.47 -12.67 -2.34
C PRO A 230 21.56 -14.02 -3.07
N VAL A 231 21.71 -13.93 -4.38
CA VAL A 231 21.87 -15.03 -5.32
C VAL A 231 23.12 -14.76 -6.16
N PHE A 232 24.00 -15.75 -6.25
CA PHE A 232 25.20 -15.68 -7.06
C PHE A 232 25.10 -16.72 -8.16
N THR A 233 25.37 -16.30 -9.39
CA THR A 233 25.31 -17.16 -10.59
C THR A 233 26.66 -17.21 -11.27
N ASN A 234 27.10 -18.42 -11.65
CA ASN A 234 28.24 -18.63 -12.54
C ASN A 234 28.03 -19.85 -13.43
N GLU A 235 28.53 -19.81 -14.67
CA GLU A 235 28.44 -20.92 -15.65
C GLU A 235 27.01 -21.50 -15.87
N GLY A 236 25.96 -20.70 -15.61
CA GLY A 236 24.55 -21.11 -15.70
C GLY A 236 23.95 -21.71 -14.42
N PHE A 237 24.74 -21.87 -13.35
CA PHE A 237 24.31 -22.39 -12.05
C PHE A 237 24.20 -21.27 -11.02
N SER A 238 23.17 -21.34 -10.17
CA SER A 238 22.88 -20.32 -9.16
C SER A 238 22.86 -20.90 -7.75
N TYR A 239 23.55 -20.25 -6.83
CA TYR A 239 23.50 -20.51 -5.40
C TYR A 239 22.79 -19.34 -4.70
N ALA A 240 21.85 -19.64 -3.81
CA ALA A 240 21.00 -18.65 -3.14
C ALA A 240 21.13 -18.78 -1.62
N PHE A 241 21.61 -17.74 -0.95
CA PHE A 241 21.72 -17.71 0.51
C PHE A 241 20.36 -17.37 1.13
N ARG A 242 19.40 -18.31 1.04
CA ARG A 242 18.01 -18.11 1.51
C ARG A 242 17.88 -17.84 3.02
N GLU A 243 18.91 -18.16 3.80
CA GLU A 243 19.00 -17.85 5.24
C GLU A 243 19.46 -16.41 5.50
N VAL A 244 20.15 -15.79 4.53
CA VAL A 244 20.55 -14.37 4.57
C VAL A 244 19.48 -13.55 3.85
N PHE A 245 18.38 -13.28 4.54
CA PHE A 245 17.24 -12.57 3.98
C PHE A 245 16.85 -11.32 4.77
N ARG A 246 16.09 -10.44 4.12
CA ARG A 246 15.45 -9.27 4.71
C ARG A 246 14.02 -9.17 4.18
N ASP A 247 13.05 -9.13 5.10
CA ASP A 247 11.64 -9.00 4.76
C ASP A 247 11.18 -7.54 4.83
N PHE A 248 10.34 -7.15 3.88
CA PHE A 248 9.73 -5.84 3.75
C PHE A 248 8.22 -5.99 3.87
N VAL A 249 7.70 -5.65 5.04
CA VAL A 249 6.28 -5.81 5.39
C VAL A 249 5.51 -4.57 4.97
N TYR A 250 4.44 -4.79 4.21
CA TYR A 250 3.46 -3.82 3.79
C TYR A 250 2.13 -4.12 4.48
N LEU A 251 1.62 -3.15 5.23
CA LEU A 251 0.35 -3.29 5.94
C LEU A 251 -0.83 -2.91 5.05
N ALA A 252 -1.91 -3.67 5.19
CA ALA A 252 -3.21 -3.31 4.65
C ALA A 252 -3.78 -2.06 5.35
N PRO A 253 -4.57 -1.22 4.66
CA PRO A 253 -5.40 -0.20 5.29
C PRO A 253 -6.37 -0.83 6.31
N GLN A 254 -6.48 -0.22 7.48
CA GLN A 254 -7.35 -0.70 8.57
C GLN A 254 -8.80 -0.89 8.09
N THR A 255 -9.36 -2.09 8.29
CA THR A 255 -10.74 -2.44 7.90
C THR A 255 -11.83 -1.73 8.71
N VAL A 256 -11.44 -1.02 9.77
CA VAL A 256 -12.32 -0.24 10.63
C VAL A 256 -12.93 0.94 9.87
N VAL A 257 -14.26 1.00 9.87
CA VAL A 257 -15.08 2.06 9.29
C VAL A 257 -15.62 2.97 10.40
N LEU A 258 -15.27 4.26 10.37
CA LEU A 258 -16.00 5.26 11.16
C LEU A 258 -17.30 5.63 10.43
N VAL A 259 -18.42 5.63 11.15
CA VAL A 259 -19.74 5.96 10.59
C VAL A 259 -20.23 7.26 11.22
N THR A 260 -20.52 8.27 10.41
CA THR A 260 -21.09 9.55 10.88
C THR A 260 -22.07 10.12 9.86
N GLY A 261 -22.90 11.08 10.27
CA GLY A 261 -23.94 11.60 9.42
C GLY A 261 -24.54 12.93 9.86
N MET A 262 -25.31 13.52 8.95
CA MET A 262 -26.08 14.74 9.16
C MET A 262 -27.50 14.55 8.60
N GLU A 263 -28.51 14.61 9.48
CA GLU A 263 -29.91 14.79 9.10
C GLU A 263 -30.22 16.30 9.11
N ARG A 264 -30.46 16.90 7.92
CA ARG A 264 -30.89 18.31 7.78
C ARG A 264 -32.26 18.44 7.12
N SER A 265 -33.02 19.44 7.57
CA SER A 265 -34.37 19.77 7.10
C SER A 265 -34.61 21.27 7.18
N SER A 266 -35.77 21.75 6.74
CA SER A 266 -36.15 23.17 6.90
C SER A 266 -36.34 23.61 8.37
N SER A 267 -36.52 22.67 9.31
CA SER A 267 -36.48 22.98 10.75
C SER A 267 -35.07 22.92 11.36
N GLY A 268 -34.03 22.84 10.53
CA GLY A 268 -32.62 22.81 10.95
C GLY A 268 -31.94 21.45 10.84
N GLN A 269 -30.72 21.37 11.39
CA GLN A 269 -29.93 20.15 11.55
C GLN A 269 -30.32 19.45 12.86
N ARG A 270 -30.39 18.10 12.83
CA ARG A 270 -30.52 17.28 14.03
C ARG A 270 -29.14 16.93 14.59
N GLU A 271 -28.93 17.19 15.89
CA GLU A 271 -27.65 16.90 16.57
C GLU A 271 -27.33 15.41 16.70
N ASN A 272 -28.35 14.55 16.88
CA ASN A 272 -28.20 13.10 17.03
C ASN A 272 -28.98 12.34 15.94
N PRO A 273 -28.42 12.16 14.71
CA PRO A 273 -29.09 11.47 13.62
C PRO A 273 -29.15 9.95 13.82
N GLN A 274 -30.32 9.42 14.22
CA GLN A 274 -30.50 7.97 14.44
C GLN A 274 -30.29 7.11 13.17
N SER A 275 -30.19 7.74 12.00
CA SER A 275 -29.80 7.05 10.77
C SER A 275 -28.32 6.59 10.80
N ILE A 276 -27.48 7.16 11.67
CA ILE A 276 -26.09 6.71 11.88
C ILE A 276 -26.06 5.26 12.38
N ASP A 277 -26.90 4.90 13.37
CA ASP A 277 -26.97 3.53 13.90
C ASP A 277 -27.39 2.51 12.84
N ILE A 278 -28.32 2.91 11.96
CA ILE A 278 -28.85 2.06 10.89
C ILE A 278 -27.80 1.89 9.78
N LEU A 279 -27.05 2.95 9.44
CA LEU A 279 -25.90 2.83 8.54
C LEU A 279 -24.81 1.96 9.17
N ALA A 280 -24.54 2.13 10.46
CA ALA A 280 -23.54 1.37 11.19
C ALA A 280 -23.86 -0.13 11.19
N GLN A 281 -25.09 -0.51 11.47
CA GLN A 281 -25.52 -1.91 11.37
C GLN A 281 -25.46 -2.42 9.92
N ALA A 282 -25.95 -1.65 8.94
CA ALA A 282 -25.93 -2.06 7.53
C ALA A 282 -24.51 -2.23 6.94
N ILE A 283 -23.51 -1.47 7.41
CA ILE A 283 -22.09 -1.66 7.07
C ILE A 283 -21.49 -2.85 7.83
N LYS A 284 -21.86 -3.03 9.11
CA LYS A 284 -21.42 -4.17 9.92
C LYS A 284 -21.90 -5.52 9.36
N ASP A 285 -23.11 -5.56 8.81
CA ASP A 285 -23.66 -6.73 8.11
C ASP A 285 -22.89 -7.09 6.82
N LEU A 286 -22.00 -6.21 6.33
CA LEU A 286 -21.05 -6.52 5.25
C LEU A 286 -19.81 -7.29 5.74
N GLY A 287 -19.66 -7.51 7.06
CA GLY A 287 -18.49 -8.16 7.67
C GLY A 287 -17.35 -7.20 8.00
N LEU A 288 -17.67 -5.92 8.26
CA LEU A 288 -16.70 -4.86 8.55
C LEU A 288 -16.78 -4.42 10.02
N ASP A 289 -15.64 -4.05 10.60
CA ASP A 289 -15.60 -3.43 11.93
C ASP A 289 -16.07 -1.98 11.84
N VAL A 290 -16.97 -1.59 12.74
CA VAL A 290 -17.70 -0.33 12.66
C VAL A 290 -17.67 0.44 13.98
N ILE A 291 -17.32 1.73 13.90
CA ILE A 291 -17.33 2.67 15.02
C ILE A 291 -18.30 3.82 14.68
N PRO A 292 -19.49 3.91 15.30
CA PRO A 292 -20.36 5.06 15.14
C PRO A 292 -19.76 6.28 15.87
N HIS A 293 -19.80 7.43 15.21
CA HIS A 293 -19.35 8.71 15.77
C HIS A 293 -20.43 9.30 16.69
N ASN A 294 -20.15 9.31 17.99
CA ASN A 294 -21.07 9.80 19.03
C ASN A 294 -20.77 11.25 19.48
N GLY A 295 -19.99 12.00 18.70
CA GLY A 295 -19.67 13.41 18.96
C GLY A 295 -20.66 14.37 18.30
N GLN A 296 -20.78 15.58 18.84
CA GLN A 296 -21.41 16.69 18.12
C GLN A 296 -20.50 17.12 16.97
N LEU A 297 -21.05 17.21 15.76
CA LEU A 297 -20.32 17.53 14.53
C LEU A 297 -20.94 18.76 13.84
N SER A 298 -20.13 19.80 13.63
CA SER A 298 -20.61 21.02 12.97
C SER A 298 -20.91 20.77 11.48
N ALA A 299 -21.85 21.52 10.91
CA ALA A 299 -22.19 21.41 9.50
C ALA A 299 -20.95 21.59 8.60
N ASP A 300 -20.08 22.55 8.89
CA ASP A 300 -18.88 22.81 8.09
C ASP A 300 -17.84 21.70 8.21
N GLN A 301 -17.62 21.15 9.42
CA GLN A 301 -16.71 20.01 9.61
C GLN A 301 -17.25 18.76 8.91
N PHE A 302 -18.55 18.47 9.03
CA PHE A 302 -19.19 17.39 8.28
C PHE A 302 -19.07 17.60 6.77
N ASN A 303 -19.45 18.77 6.24
CA ASN A 303 -19.39 19.05 4.80
C ASN A 303 -17.95 18.95 4.26
N THR A 304 -16.96 19.39 5.04
CA THR A 304 -15.54 19.31 4.65
C THR A 304 -15.06 17.86 4.63
N ALA A 305 -15.38 17.05 5.64
CA ALA A 305 -15.10 15.61 5.64
C ALA A 305 -15.85 14.88 4.51
N PHE A 306 -17.14 15.18 4.33
CA PHE A 306 -18.02 14.64 3.28
C PHE A 306 -17.53 14.96 1.87
N SER A 307 -16.79 16.05 1.68
CA SER A 307 -16.13 16.36 0.40
C SER A 307 -15.05 15.36 0.02
N GLY A 308 -14.39 14.74 1.02
CA GLY A 308 -13.18 13.92 0.88
C GLY A 308 -11.89 14.59 1.40
N ASN A 309 -11.97 15.54 2.35
CA ASN A 309 -10.78 16.20 2.88
C ASN A 309 -10.07 15.35 3.97
N PRO A 310 -8.81 14.93 3.77
CA PRO A 310 -8.13 14.02 4.72
C PRO A 310 -7.98 14.60 6.13
N SER A 311 -7.67 15.89 6.26
CA SER A 311 -7.50 16.55 7.56
C SER A 311 -8.81 16.62 8.35
N ALA A 312 -9.94 16.87 7.68
CA ALA A 312 -11.26 16.86 8.32
C ALA A 312 -11.72 15.43 8.67
N LEU A 313 -11.40 14.44 7.84
CA LEU A 313 -11.66 13.01 8.14
C LEU A 313 -10.87 12.56 9.38
N ALA A 314 -9.59 12.90 9.48
CA ALA A 314 -8.76 12.63 10.65
C ALA A 314 -9.31 13.27 11.94
N GLN A 315 -9.96 14.44 11.85
CA GLN A 315 -10.61 15.11 12.99
C GLN A 315 -11.92 14.43 13.46
N LEU A 316 -12.49 13.48 12.70
CA LEU A 316 -13.70 12.74 13.11
C LEU A 316 -13.43 11.67 14.18
N ASN A 317 -12.16 11.28 14.41
CA ASN A 317 -11.81 10.25 15.38
C ASN A 317 -10.61 10.66 16.24
N THR A 318 -10.78 10.59 17.56
CA THR A 318 -9.73 10.90 18.55
C THR A 318 -9.27 9.67 19.35
N GLN A 319 -9.82 8.48 19.05
CA GLN A 319 -9.63 7.26 19.84
C GLN A 319 -9.12 6.06 19.03
N SER A 320 -9.23 6.10 17.70
CA SER A 320 -8.76 5.05 16.79
C SER A 320 -8.44 5.60 15.40
N THR A 321 -7.71 4.83 14.59
CA THR A 321 -7.28 5.18 13.23
C THR A 321 -8.05 4.36 12.19
N PRO A 322 -9.28 4.76 11.82
CA PRO A 322 -10.08 4.06 10.82
C PRO A 322 -9.44 4.24 9.43
N GLY A 323 -9.40 3.17 8.63
CA GLY A 323 -8.97 3.27 7.23
C GLY A 323 -10.05 3.84 6.32
N TYR A 324 -11.30 3.84 6.79
CA TYR A 324 -12.48 4.21 6.01
C TYR A 324 -13.52 4.99 6.82
N PHE A 325 -14.33 5.75 6.10
CA PHE A 325 -15.36 6.63 6.62
C PHE A 325 -16.64 6.44 5.80
N ALA A 326 -17.73 6.01 6.43
CA ALA A 326 -19.05 5.99 5.83
C ALA A 326 -19.85 7.21 6.31
N LEU A 327 -20.08 8.13 5.37
CA LEU A 327 -20.57 9.48 5.62
C LEU A 327 -21.99 9.63 5.04
N LEU A 328 -22.94 9.92 5.92
CA LEU A 328 -24.38 9.98 5.60
C LEU A 328 -24.89 11.42 5.53
N LEU A 329 -25.39 11.84 4.37
CA LEU A 329 -26.12 13.09 4.22
C LEU A 329 -27.60 12.78 3.93
N ILE A 330 -28.49 13.20 4.83
CA ILE A 330 -29.93 13.17 4.66
C ILE A 330 -30.46 14.61 4.60
N GLU A 331 -31.19 14.91 3.55
CA GLU A 331 -31.77 16.23 3.29
C GLU A 331 -33.28 16.10 3.09
N VAL A 332 -34.08 16.85 3.85
CA VAL A 332 -35.55 16.89 3.70
C VAL A 332 -35.97 18.29 3.25
N ASN A 333 -36.70 18.37 2.13
CA ASN A 333 -37.24 19.63 1.64
C ASN A 333 -38.34 20.17 2.56
N GLN A 334 -38.62 21.47 2.47
CA GLN A 334 -39.76 22.09 3.15
C GLN A 334 -41.07 21.38 2.75
N PRO A 335 -41.84 20.84 3.72
CA PRO A 335 -43.13 20.23 3.41
C PRO A 335 -44.14 21.23 2.83
N ILE A 336 -44.88 20.77 1.82
CA ILE A 336 -45.90 21.52 1.09
C ILE A 336 -47.27 20.97 1.50
N GLN A 337 -48.20 21.85 1.87
CA GLN A 337 -49.56 21.47 2.20
C GLN A 337 -50.36 21.14 0.93
N LEU A 338 -51.13 20.05 0.96
CA LEU A 338 -51.93 19.58 -0.16
C LEU A 338 -53.17 20.46 -0.35
N VAL A 339 -53.31 21.04 -1.54
CA VAL A 339 -54.51 21.76 -1.99
C VAL A 339 -55.07 21.03 -3.21
N MET A 340 -56.35 20.63 -3.17
CA MET A 340 -57.05 20.01 -4.29
C MET A 340 -58.40 20.71 -4.50
N GLY A 341 -58.71 21.11 -5.74
CA GLY A 341 -59.95 21.82 -6.05
C GLY A 341 -60.14 23.13 -5.27
N GLY A 342 -59.05 23.80 -4.88
CA GLY A 342 -59.07 25.00 -4.02
C GLY A 342 -59.32 24.71 -2.53
N THR A 343 -59.57 23.46 -2.14
CA THR A 343 -59.69 23.05 -0.73
C THR A 343 -58.32 22.66 -0.19
N THR A 344 -57.93 23.25 0.94
CA THR A 344 -56.68 22.93 1.66
C THR A 344 -56.92 21.77 2.63
N TYR A 345 -56.05 20.76 2.58
CA TYR A 345 -56.11 19.58 3.44
C TYR A 345 -55.02 19.63 4.51
N ASN A 346 -55.26 19.04 5.68
CA ASN A 346 -54.21 18.81 6.70
C ASN A 346 -53.38 17.57 6.33
N ILE A 347 -52.78 17.64 5.14
CA ILE A 347 -51.88 16.65 4.55
C ILE A 347 -50.69 17.44 4.04
N PHE A 348 -49.51 17.17 4.60
CA PHE A 348 -48.25 17.78 4.21
C PHE A 348 -47.41 16.72 3.52
N ASN A 349 -46.93 17.04 2.32
CA ASN A 349 -46.08 16.18 1.51
C ASN A 349 -44.67 16.79 1.45
N THR A 350 -43.63 15.97 1.54
CA THR A 350 -42.25 16.40 1.29
C THR A 350 -41.49 15.34 0.48
N THR A 351 -40.37 15.77 -0.12
CA THR A 351 -39.37 14.90 -0.73
C THR A 351 -38.04 15.07 -0.01
N GLY A 352 -37.28 13.98 0.08
CA GLY A 352 -35.92 13.97 0.61
C GLY A 352 -34.90 13.42 -0.39
N ARG A 353 -33.65 13.74 -0.12
CA ARG A 353 -32.46 13.14 -0.72
C ARG A 353 -31.64 12.45 0.35
N LEU A 354 -31.24 11.22 0.05
CA LEU A 354 -30.27 10.43 0.80
C LEU A 354 -28.98 10.33 -0.03
N THR A 355 -27.83 10.57 0.59
CA THR A 355 -26.52 10.28 0.00
C THR A 355 -25.62 9.58 1.02
N VAL A 356 -25.01 8.45 0.63
CA VAL A 356 -24.01 7.72 1.44
C VAL A 356 -22.69 7.70 0.66
N ARG A 357 -21.64 8.31 1.23
CA ARG A 357 -20.27 8.24 0.66
C ARG A 357 -19.41 7.34 1.54
N ILE A 358 -18.75 6.35 0.94
CA ILE A 358 -17.66 5.61 1.58
C ILE A 358 -16.35 6.20 1.06
N VAL A 359 -15.51 6.65 1.97
CA VAL A 359 -14.28 7.43 1.70
C VAL A 359 -13.11 6.79 2.46
N ARG A 360 -11.91 6.76 1.89
CA ARG A 360 -10.69 6.28 2.57
C ARG A 360 -10.10 7.38 3.46
N SER A 361 -9.18 7.03 4.35
CA SER A 361 -8.40 8.00 5.14
C SER A 361 -7.59 8.98 4.30
N ASP A 362 -7.19 8.60 3.07
CA ASP A 362 -6.55 9.46 2.07
C ASP A 362 -7.51 10.45 1.36
N GLY A 363 -8.81 10.43 1.69
CA GLY A 363 -9.84 11.29 1.09
C GLY A 363 -10.43 10.76 -0.23
N SER A 364 -9.88 9.70 -0.82
CA SER A 364 -10.41 9.10 -2.05
C SER A 364 -11.78 8.44 -1.81
N VAL A 365 -12.68 8.60 -2.78
CA VAL A 365 -14.03 8.02 -2.71
C VAL A 365 -13.97 6.56 -3.14
N VAL A 366 -14.35 5.67 -2.23
CA VAL A 366 -14.55 4.25 -2.47
C VAL A 366 -15.89 4.03 -3.18
N HIS A 367 -16.94 4.67 -2.66
CA HIS A 367 -18.30 4.50 -3.16
C HIS A 367 -19.16 5.73 -2.87
N SER A 368 -20.17 5.98 -3.70
CA SER A 368 -21.13 7.08 -3.51
C SER A 368 -22.51 6.65 -3.98
N LEU A 369 -23.40 6.35 -3.04
CA LEU A 369 -24.79 5.98 -3.29
C LEU A 369 -25.69 7.21 -3.09
N THR A 370 -26.74 7.34 -3.90
CA THR A 370 -27.74 8.42 -3.75
C THR A 370 -29.13 7.88 -4.05
N LYS A 371 -30.13 8.31 -3.27
CA LYS A 371 -31.55 8.14 -3.59
C LYS A 371 -32.25 9.49 -3.43
N ASP A 372 -32.66 10.05 -4.55
CA ASP A 372 -33.46 11.28 -4.62
C ASP A 372 -34.97 10.97 -4.59
N ASN A 373 -35.77 12.01 -4.32
CA ASN A 373 -37.23 11.99 -4.39
C ASN A 373 -37.91 10.97 -3.47
N VAL A 374 -37.30 10.59 -2.35
CA VAL A 374 -37.96 9.78 -1.32
C VAL A 374 -39.10 10.60 -0.72
N ARG A 375 -40.34 10.14 -0.86
CA ARG A 375 -41.53 10.91 -0.46
C ARG A 375 -41.94 10.60 0.97
N GLY A 376 -42.23 11.63 1.76
CA GLY A 376 -42.87 11.51 3.08
C GLY A 376 -44.18 12.30 3.15
N GLN A 377 -45.11 11.83 3.98
CA GLN A 377 -46.45 12.41 4.15
C GLN A 377 -46.84 12.43 5.64
N GLY A 378 -47.49 13.51 6.10
CA GLY A 378 -47.96 13.63 7.48
C GLY A 378 -49.14 14.59 7.66
N GLY A 379 -49.77 14.54 8.84
CA GLY A 379 -50.87 15.46 9.21
C GLY A 379 -50.42 16.88 9.57
N ASN A 380 -49.12 17.06 9.81
CA ASN A 380 -48.42 18.33 10.03
C ASN A 380 -47.01 18.27 9.40
N VAL A 381 -46.28 19.38 9.48
CA VAL A 381 -44.93 19.56 8.91
C VAL A 381 -43.96 18.54 9.51
N GLU A 382 -43.99 18.36 10.82
CA GLU A 382 -43.07 17.51 11.59
C GLU A 382 -43.28 16.02 11.26
N ALA A 383 -44.54 15.58 11.14
CA ALA A 383 -44.86 14.21 10.76
C ALA A 383 -44.44 13.91 9.32
N ALA A 384 -44.59 14.86 8.39
CA ALA A 384 -44.16 14.69 7.01
C ALA A 384 -42.63 14.56 6.89
N ILE A 385 -41.88 15.35 7.67
CA ILE A 385 -40.42 15.24 7.78
C ILE A 385 -40.03 13.89 8.40
N SER A 386 -40.71 13.47 9.47
CA SER A 386 -40.44 12.21 10.17
C SER A 386 -40.66 10.98 9.27
N ASP A 387 -41.80 10.91 8.57
CA ASP A 387 -42.11 9.83 7.61
C ASP A 387 -41.10 9.80 6.44
N CYS A 388 -40.66 10.97 5.96
CA CYS A 388 -39.62 11.08 4.94
C CYS A 388 -38.28 10.48 5.40
N VAL A 389 -37.84 10.80 6.63
CA VAL A 389 -36.61 10.27 7.22
C VAL A 389 -36.72 8.77 7.51
N ILE A 390 -37.87 8.29 8.01
CA ILE A 390 -38.13 6.85 8.24
C ILE A 390 -38.01 6.08 6.92
N ARG A 391 -38.58 6.58 5.83
CA ARG A 391 -38.47 5.96 4.50
C ARG A 391 -37.05 6.02 3.94
N MET A 392 -36.32 7.12 4.13
CA MET A 392 -34.90 7.21 3.74
C MET A 392 -34.03 6.18 4.48
N ARG A 393 -34.33 5.84 5.74
CA ARG A 393 -33.61 4.77 6.48
C ARG A 393 -33.83 3.38 5.87
N LEU A 394 -35.06 3.08 5.43
CA LEU A 394 -35.39 1.83 4.73
C LEU A 394 -34.69 1.76 3.36
N GLU A 395 -34.79 2.85 2.58
CA GLU A 395 -34.13 3.02 1.28
C GLU A 395 -32.59 2.91 1.39
N MET A 396 -31.99 3.43 2.45
CA MET A 396 -30.56 3.31 2.73
C MET A 396 -30.12 1.86 2.91
N THR A 397 -30.89 1.08 3.69
CA THR A 397 -30.60 -0.35 3.94
C THR A 397 -30.70 -1.16 2.64
N GLN A 398 -31.70 -0.84 1.81
CA GLN A 398 -31.87 -1.44 0.48
C GLN A 398 -30.73 -1.08 -0.47
N LEU A 399 -30.32 0.20 -0.54
CA LEU A 399 -29.18 0.66 -1.34
C LEU A 399 -27.88 -0.06 -0.98
N ILE A 400 -27.56 -0.18 0.32
CA ILE A 400 -26.34 -0.83 0.78
C ILE A 400 -26.36 -2.32 0.45
N THR A 401 -27.50 -2.99 0.69
CA THR A 401 -27.67 -4.42 0.38
C THR A 401 -27.57 -4.69 -1.12
N ALA A 402 -28.18 -3.85 -1.96
CA ALA A 402 -28.13 -3.97 -3.42
C ALA A 402 -26.71 -3.77 -4.00
N ASN A 403 -25.83 -3.07 -3.28
CA ASN A 403 -24.44 -2.81 -3.69
C ASN A 403 -23.41 -3.63 -2.89
N ARG A 404 -23.85 -4.62 -2.10
CA ARG A 404 -23.01 -5.39 -1.14
C ARG A 404 -21.69 -5.87 -1.74
N GLU A 405 -21.73 -6.54 -2.88
CA GLU A 405 -20.52 -7.09 -3.53
C GLU A 405 -19.56 -6.00 -4.00
N ALA A 406 -20.07 -4.90 -4.57
CA ALA A 406 -19.26 -3.78 -5.03
C ALA A 406 -18.60 -3.04 -3.87
N ILE A 407 -19.33 -2.86 -2.77
CA ILE A 407 -18.81 -2.29 -1.53
C ILE A 407 -17.72 -3.21 -0.96
N GLN A 408 -18.03 -4.49 -0.71
CA GLN A 408 -17.08 -5.46 -0.13
C GLN A 408 -15.80 -5.60 -0.96
N ARG A 409 -15.90 -5.62 -2.29
CA ARG A 409 -14.74 -5.65 -3.19
C ARG A 409 -13.82 -4.44 -2.97
N ALA A 410 -14.39 -3.24 -2.89
CA ALA A 410 -13.62 -2.00 -2.71
C ALA A 410 -13.07 -1.78 -1.28
N PHE A 411 -13.30 -2.73 -0.36
CA PHE A 411 -12.53 -2.87 0.89
C PHE A 411 -11.36 -3.86 0.77
N MET A 412 -11.42 -4.82 -0.16
CA MET A 412 -10.33 -5.76 -0.49
C MET A 412 -9.34 -5.20 -1.55
N GLU A 413 -9.73 -4.13 -2.24
CA GLU A 413 -8.96 -3.32 -3.21
C GLU A 413 -8.61 -1.93 -2.64
#